data_AF-A0A3D2QBI1-F1
#
_entry.id   AF-A0A3D2QBI1-F1
#
_cell.length_a   1.000
_cell.length_b   1.000
_cell.length_c   1.000
_cell.angle_alpha   90.00
_cell.angle_beta   90.00
_cell.angle_gamma   90.00
#
_symmetry.space_group_name_H-M   'P 1'
#
loop_
_entity.id
_entity.type
_entity.pdbx_description
1 polymer ?
#
loop_
_entity_poly.entity_id
_entity_poly.type
_entity_poly.pdbx_seq_one_letter_code
_entity_poly.pdbx_strand_id
1 'polypeptide(L)' 'MKSFAAIQAKGKSAEDNIFAANALAVADAAKTGADKVTNGTIGAMIDDGGKLVALPTVLKVFKSLPDEDYVA' A
#
# COMPACT_ATOMS: atom_id res chain seq x y z
N MET A 1 2.60 30.30 -10.99
CA MET A 1 1.85 29.34 -10.16
C MET A 1 1.75 29.88 -8.73
N LYS A 2 0.56 30.25 -8.24
CA LYS A 2 0.37 30.73 -6.86
C LYS A 2 -0.05 29.54 -6.00
N SER A 3 0.74 29.21 -4.98
CA SER A 3 0.42 28.17 -3.99
C SER A 3 -0.05 28.85 -2.69
N PHE A 4 -1.15 28.36 -2.14
CA PHE A 4 -1.72 28.78 -0.84
C PHE A 4 -1.13 28.01 0.35
N ALA A 5 -0.21 27.06 0.10
CA ALA A 5 0.48 26.35 1.17
C ALA A 5 1.26 27.33 2.05
N ALA A 6 1.28 27.07 3.36
CA ALA A 6 2.10 27.84 4.29
C ALA A 6 3.57 27.85 3.87
N ILE A 7 4.31 28.91 4.23
CA ILE A 7 5.68 29.18 3.75
C ILE A 7 6.59 27.97 3.99
N GLN A 8 6.47 27.31 5.14
CA GLN A 8 7.28 26.15 5.51
C GLN A 8 6.95 24.86 4.74
N ALA A 9 5.83 24.78 4.04
CA ALA A 9 5.40 23.59 3.28
C ALA A 9 5.52 23.77 1.77
N LYS A 10 5.52 25.03 1.31
CA LYS A 10 5.53 25.36 -0.11
C LYS A 10 6.78 24.82 -0.80
N GLY A 11 6.58 24.02 -1.86
CA GLY A 11 7.65 23.46 -2.67
C GLY A 11 8.30 22.20 -2.09
N LYS A 12 7.85 21.69 -0.93
CA LYS A 12 8.32 20.40 -0.43
C LYS A 12 7.73 19.26 -1.24
N SER A 13 8.60 18.41 -1.77
CA SER A 13 8.28 17.15 -2.43
C SER A 13 9.38 16.15 -2.11
N ALA A 14 9.03 14.87 -2.03
CA ALA A 14 9.97 13.77 -1.95
C ALA A 14 9.68 12.79 -3.09
N GLU A 15 10.74 12.23 -3.66
CA GLU A 15 10.62 11.07 -4.54
C GLU A 15 10.46 9.82 -3.68
N ASP A 16 9.37 9.08 -3.91
CA ASP A 16 9.06 7.89 -3.13
C ASP A 16 9.53 6.63 -3.87
N ASN A 17 10.77 6.24 -3.58
CA ASN A 17 11.41 5.09 -4.22
C ASN A 17 10.72 3.76 -3.89
N ILE A 18 10.07 3.65 -2.73
CA ILE A 18 9.40 2.42 -2.29
C ILE A 18 8.13 2.20 -3.13
N PHE A 19 7.28 3.23 -3.20
CA PHE A 19 6.04 3.13 -3.97
C PHE A 19 6.30 3.13 -5.49
N ALA A 20 7.35 3.80 -5.97
CA ALA A 20 7.77 3.72 -7.36
C ALA A 20 8.20 2.28 -7.74
N ALA A 21 9.04 1.63 -6.93
CA ALA A 21 9.46 0.25 -7.17
C ALA A 21 8.28 -0.73 -7.16
N ASN A 22 7.36 -0.60 -6.19
CA ASN A 22 6.18 -1.45 -6.13
C ASN A 22 5.26 -1.27 -7.35
N ALA A 23 5.04 -0.03 -7.78
CA ALA A 23 4.22 0.24 -8.96
C ALA A 23 4.78 -0.45 -10.22
N LEU A 24 6.11 -0.46 -10.38
CA LEU A 24 6.78 -1.16 -11.48
C LEU A 24 6.62 -2.68 -11.37
N ALA A 25 6.83 -3.26 -10.18
CA ALA A 25 6.69 -4.70 -9.95
C ALA A 25 5.25 -5.20 -10.19
N VAL A 26 4.25 -4.45 -9.72
CA VAL A 26 2.83 -4.75 -9.96
C VAL A 26 2.50 -4.66 -11.46
N ALA A 27 3.00 -3.62 -12.14
CA ALA A 27 2.78 -3.46 -13.58
C ALA A 27 3.46 -4.56 -14.41
N ASP A 28 4.62 -5.06 -14.00
CA ASP A 28 5.29 -6.19 -14.63
C ASP A 28 4.50 -7.49 -14.39
N ALA A 29 4.12 -7.78 -13.14
CA ALA A 29 3.33 -8.97 -12.80
C ALA A 29 2.01 -9.05 -13.60
N ALA A 30 1.36 -7.90 -13.82
CA ALA A 30 0.15 -7.81 -14.65
C ALA A 30 0.41 -8.09 -16.15
N LYS A 31 1.62 -7.83 -16.65
CA LYS A 31 2.01 -8.01 -18.06
C LYS A 31 2.57 -9.41 -18.33
N THR A 32 3.43 -9.91 -17.45
CA THR A 32 4.25 -11.11 -17.70
C THR A 32 3.75 -12.35 -16.96
N GLY A 33 2.90 -12.16 -15.94
CA GLY A 33 2.38 -13.19 -15.04
C GLY A 33 3.00 -13.05 -13.65
N ALA A 34 2.16 -13.15 -12.61
CA ALA A 34 2.60 -12.99 -11.22
C ALA A 34 3.61 -14.05 -10.76
N ASP A 35 3.55 -15.25 -11.34
CA ASP A 35 4.50 -16.35 -11.12
C ASP A 35 5.92 -16.06 -11.65
N LYS A 36 6.07 -15.06 -12.52
CA LYS A 36 7.35 -14.70 -13.14
C LYS A 36 8.02 -13.47 -12.52
N VAL A 37 7.36 -12.84 -11.54
CA VAL A 37 7.83 -11.60 -10.92
C VAL A 37 7.94 -11.79 -9.42
N THR A 38 9.17 -11.72 -8.89
CA THR A 38 9.40 -11.68 -7.44
C THR A 38 9.23 -10.24 -6.93
N ASN A 39 8.09 -9.93 -6.31
CA ASN A 39 7.84 -8.61 -5.73
C ASN A 39 8.26 -8.54 -4.25
N GLY A 40 9.44 -7.95 -3.98
CA GLY A 40 9.98 -7.71 -2.65
C GLY A 40 10.00 -6.23 -2.23
N THR A 41 9.14 -5.39 -2.81
CA THR A 41 9.25 -3.92 -2.70
C THR A 41 8.57 -3.34 -1.46
N ILE A 42 7.49 -3.96 -0.97
CA ILE A 42 6.73 -3.52 0.20
C ILE A 42 6.82 -4.59 1.29
N GLY A 43 6.95 -4.14 2.55
CA GLY A 43 6.92 -5.00 3.74
C GLY A 43 5.54 -5.55 4.11
N ALA A 44 4.78 -6.03 3.12
CA ALA A 44 3.49 -6.68 3.33
C ALA A 44 3.68 -8.21 3.28
N MET A 45 3.01 -8.93 4.18
CA MET A 45 3.00 -10.39 4.12
C MET A 45 2.06 -10.85 3.00
N ILE A 46 2.60 -11.62 2.08
CA ILE A 46 1.87 -12.20 0.94
C ILE A 46 1.91 -13.73 1.11
N ASP A 47 0.77 -14.39 0.91
CA ASP A 47 0.69 -15.85 0.93
C ASP A 47 1.23 -16.47 -0.37
N ASP A 48 1.35 -17.80 -0.40
CA ASP A 48 1.84 -18.55 -1.57
C ASP A 48 0.95 -18.38 -2.81
N GLY A 49 -0.29 -17.90 -2.64
CA GLY A 49 -1.22 -17.58 -3.71
C GLY A 49 -1.10 -16.13 -4.23
N GLY A 50 -0.14 -15.36 -3.73
CA GLY A 50 0.05 -13.96 -4.13
C GLY A 50 -0.95 -12.99 -3.50
N LYS A 51 -1.66 -13.39 -2.43
CA LYS A 51 -2.65 -12.55 -1.76
C LYS A 51 -2.10 -11.95 -0.48
N LEU A 52 -2.55 -10.73 -0.16
CA LEU A 52 -2.26 -10.09 1.12
C LEU A 52 -2.77 -10.96 2.27
N VAL A 53 -1.87 -11.32 3.18
CA VAL A 53 -2.22 -12.07 4.39
C VAL A 53 -3.06 -11.18 5.29
N ALA A 54 -4.27 -11.64 5.59
CA ALA A 54 -5.14 -11.03 6.57
C ALA A 54 -5.47 -12.06 7.65
N LEU A 55 -4.95 -11.84 8.87
CA LEU A 55 -5.10 -12.80 9.97
C LEU A 55 -6.57 -12.95 10.36
N PRO A 56 -7.17 -14.16 10.31
CA PRO A 56 -8.59 -14.35 10.56
C PRO A 56 -9.04 -13.90 11.95
N THR A 57 -8.18 -14.11 12.96
CA THR A 57 -8.45 -13.71 14.35
C THR A 57 -8.52 -12.19 14.49
N VAL A 58 -7.61 -11.46 13.84
CA VAL A 58 -7.59 -9.99 13.82
C VAL A 58 -8.80 -9.47 13.05
N LEU A 59 -9.06 -9.99 11.84
CA LEU A 59 -10.20 -9.58 11.03
C LEU A 59 -11.54 -9.80 11.73
N LYS A 60 -11.69 -10.90 12.48
CA LYS A 60 -12.91 -11.17 13.25
C LYS A 60 -13.16 -10.11 14.29
N VAL A 61 -12.14 -9.75 15.08
CA VAL A 61 -12.26 -8.71 16.12
C VAL A 61 -12.50 -7.36 15.48
N PHE A 62 -11.71 -7.00 14.47
CA PHE A 62 -11.84 -5.73 13.77
C PHE A 62 -13.24 -5.56 13.15
N LYS A 63 -13.83 -6.61 12.58
CA LYS A 63 -15.19 -6.61 12.01
C LYS A 63 -16.32 -6.62 13.04
N SER A 64 -16.01 -6.88 14.31
CA SER A 64 -16.98 -6.88 15.40
C SER A 64 -17.08 -5.54 16.13
N LEU A 65 -16.28 -4.54 15.73
CA LEU A 65 -16.33 -3.21 16.31
C LEU A 65 -17.67 -2.54 16.00
N PRO A 66 -18.20 -1.73 16.94
CA PRO A 66 -19.37 -0.88 16.67
C PRO A 66 -19.05 0.17 15.61
N ASP A 67 -20.09 0.67 14.92
CA ASP A 67 -19.96 1.68 13.87
C ASP A 67 -19.17 2.91 14.33
N GLU A 68 -19.38 3.33 15.59
CA GLU A 68 -18.69 4.46 16.20
C GLU A 68 -17.15 4.36 16.15
N ASP A 69 -16.60 3.14 16.20
CA ASP A 69 -15.15 2.90 16.19
C ASP A 69 -14.54 2.94 14.77
N TYR A 70 -15.35 2.95 13.70
CA TYR A 70 -14.87 3.06 12.32
C TYR A 70 -14.74 4.49 11.79
N VAL A 71 -15.46 5.45 12.37
CA VAL A 71 -15.65 6.82 11.85
C VAL A 71 -14.84 7.89 12.58
N ALA A 72 -13.82 7.51 13.34
CA ALA A 72 -12.96 8.44 14.10
C ALA A 72 -12.17 9.42 13.23
#